data_AF-H8GWI5-F1
#
_entry.id   AF-H8GWI5-F1
#
_cell.length_a   1.000
_cell.length_b   1.000
_cell.length_c   1.000
_cell.angle_alpha   90.00
_cell.angle_beta   90.00
_cell.angle_gamma   90.00
#
_symmetry.space_group_name_H-M   'P 1'
#
loop_
_entity.id
_entity.type
_entity.pdbx_description
1 polymer ?
#
loop_
_entity_poly.entity_id
_entity_poly.type
_entity_poly.pdbx_seq_one_letter_code
_entity_poly.pdbx_strand_id
1 'polypeptide(L)'
;MASLFALLIGVLISAGVFLLLSRTVVRVVLGLAFIGYGVNLAILTVAGLDQKSPPLLTLPGPYVDPLPQALILTAIVIGFATTALLLTVALRAYQVAGHDDVEAFGDSLARETDAGDEVQADPEHQSPDLPDWEGDPAHRPEHHAPPHLPGDLDPIPEPTADDPARRQP
;
A
#
# COMPACT_ATOMS: atom_id res chain seq x y z
N MET A 1 15.44 19.28 33.94
CA MET A 1 15.62 19.21 32.46
C MET A 1 14.55 18.37 31.78
N ALA A 2 14.31 17.12 32.19
CA ALA A 2 13.32 16.25 31.55
C ALA A 2 11.91 16.88 31.40
N SER A 3 11.40 17.59 32.40
CA SER A 3 10.08 18.24 32.34
C SER A 3 9.99 19.35 31.27
N LEU A 4 11.09 20.05 30.99
CA LEU A 4 11.14 21.08 29.94
C LEU A 4 11.07 20.43 28.56
N PHE A 5 11.83 19.35 28.35
CA PHE A 5 11.78 18.58 27.11
C PHE A 5 10.41 17.94 26.90
N ALA A 6 9.79 17.39 27.96
CA ALA A 6 8.44 16.86 27.89
C ALA A 6 7.41 17.91 27.46
N LEU A 7 7.49 19.13 28.00
CA LEU A 7 6.64 20.25 27.59
C LEU A 7 6.89 20.62 26.12
N LEU A 8 8.16 20.73 25.72
CA LEU A 8 8.54 21.08 24.35
C LEU A 8 8.04 20.04 23.34
N ILE A 9 8.20 18.74 23.64
CA ILE A 9 7.67 17.64 22.82
C ILE A 9 6.15 17.76 22.72
N GLY A 10 5.45 17.99 23.84
CA GLY A 10 4.01 18.18 23.85
C GLY A 10 3.55 19.32 22.94
N VAL A 11 4.24 20.46 22.98
CA VAL A 11 3.97 21.61 22.11
C VAL A 11 4.25 21.29 20.64
N LEU A 12 5.35 20.61 20.32
CA LEU A 12 5.68 20.23 18.94
C LEU A 12 4.66 19.25 18.37
N ILE A 13 4.28 18.22 19.13
CA ILE A 13 3.28 17.24 18.71
C ILE A 13 1.91 17.92 18.57
N SER A 14 1.52 18.77 19.52
CA SER A 14 0.25 19.51 19.45
C SER A 14 0.20 20.45 18.24
N ALA A 15 1.26 21.22 17.99
CA ALA A 15 1.36 22.09 16.82
C ALA A 15 1.37 21.29 15.52
N GLY A 16 2.08 20.16 15.48
CA GLY A 16 2.12 19.26 14.33
C GLY A 16 0.74 18.68 14.01
N VAL A 17 0.03 18.17 15.02
CA VAL A 17 -1.36 17.68 14.88
C VAL A 17 -2.29 18.81 14.43
N PHE A 18 -2.20 20.00 15.03
CA PHE A 18 -3.00 21.16 14.64
C PHE A 18 -2.81 21.53 13.16
N LEU A 19 -1.56 21.52 12.68
CA LEU A 19 -1.23 21.76 11.27
C LEU A 19 -1.71 20.62 10.36
N LEU A 20 -1.74 19.38 10.84
CA LEU A 20 -2.22 18.23 10.09
C LEU A 20 -3.73 18.32 9.81
N LEU A 21 -4.50 18.95 10.72
CA LEU A 21 -5.92 19.24 10.53
C LEU A 21 -6.21 20.46 9.63
N SER A 22 -5.18 21.05 9.02
CA SER A 22 -5.35 22.22 8.17
C SER A 22 -5.85 21.86 6.77
N ARG A 23 -6.51 22.83 6.14
CA ARG A 23 -7.07 22.68 4.78
C ARG A 23 -6.05 22.85 3.65
N THR A 24 -4.83 23.31 3.95
CA THR A 24 -3.81 23.56 2.91
C THR A 24 -2.72 22.50 2.94
N VAL A 25 -2.42 21.89 1.79
CA VAL A 25 -1.47 20.78 1.68
C VAL A 25 -0.10 21.13 2.28
N VAL A 26 0.40 22.34 2.03
CA VAL A 26 1.71 22.78 2.57
C VAL A 26 1.71 22.78 4.10
N ARG A 27 0.62 23.20 4.75
CA ARG A 27 0.53 23.17 6.21
C ARG A 27 0.46 21.74 6.73
N VAL A 28 -0.20 20.82 6.03
CA VAL A 28 -0.20 19.39 6.38
C VAL A 28 1.22 18.81 6.32
N VAL A 29 1.99 19.12 5.27
CA VAL A 29 3.40 18.70 5.13
C VAL A 29 4.25 19.24 6.27
N LEU A 30 4.09 20.52 6.62
CA LEU A 30 4.76 21.11 7.79
C LEU A 30 4.32 20.44 9.10
N GLY A 31 3.03 20.12 9.27
CA GLY A 31 2.52 19.42 10.43
C GLY A 31 3.22 18.07 10.63
N LEU A 32 3.38 17.30 9.55
CA LEU A 32 4.09 16.03 9.58
C LEU A 32 5.58 16.20 9.97
N ALA A 33 6.23 17.26 9.47
CA ALA A 33 7.61 17.59 9.84
C ALA A 33 7.73 17.94 11.34
N PHE A 34 6.81 18.73 11.89
CA PHE A 34 6.76 19.08 13.32
C PHE A 34 6.58 17.84 14.21
N ILE A 35 5.71 16.90 13.81
CA ILE A 35 5.56 15.62 14.51
C ILE A 35 6.89 14.85 14.49
N GLY A 36 7.56 14.77 13.33
CA GLY A 36 8.86 14.12 13.20
C GLY A 36 9.93 14.71 14.13
N TYR A 37 10.00 16.04 14.24
CA TYR A 37 10.90 16.70 15.19
C TYR A 37 10.54 16.39 16.65
N GLY A 38 9.24 16.36 16.97
CA GLY A 38 8.76 15.96 18.30
C GLY A 38 9.17 14.53 18.67
N VAL A 39 9.05 13.59 17.72
CA VAL A 39 9.47 12.19 17.91
C VAL A 39 10.99 12.09 18.11
N ASN A 40 11.78 12.82 17.33
CA ASN A 40 13.24 12.85 17.50
C ASN A 40 13.64 13.34 18.90
N LEU A 41 12.96 14.37 19.42
CA LEU A 41 13.17 14.84 20.80
C LEU A 41 12.68 13.84 21.85
N ALA A 42 11.59 13.12 21.59
CA ALA A 42 11.09 12.08 22.48
C ALA A 42 12.10 10.94 22.63
N ILE A 43 12.68 10.46 21.52
CA ILE A 43 13.74 9.44 21.52
C ILE A 43 14.94 9.92 22.33
N LEU A 44 15.39 11.16 22.12
CA LEU A 44 16.49 11.76 22.87
C LEU A 44 16.20 11.86 24.38
N THR A 45 14.96 12.17 24.74
CA THR A 45 14.57 12.33 26.15
C THR A 45 14.52 10.98 26.87
N VAL A 46 14.05 9.92 26.20
CA VAL A 46 14.02 8.56 26.74
C VAL A 46 15.43 7.96 26.86
N ALA A 47 16.35 8.33 25.96
CA ALA A 47 17.76 7.93 25.98
C ALA A 47 18.55 8.44 27.21
N GLY A 48 18.02 9.44 27.91
CA GLY A 48 18.68 10.08 29.03
C GLY A 48 19.53 11.29 28.60
N LEU A 49 19.27 12.43 29.24
CA LEU A 49 19.91 13.73 28.96
C LEU A 49 21.14 13.99 29.85
N ASP A 50 21.79 12.91 30.25
CA ASP A 50 22.84 12.96 31.25
C ASP A 50 24.16 13.43 30.63
N GLN A 51 24.96 14.19 31.38
CA GLN A 51 26.17 14.82 30.85
C GLN A 51 27.33 13.83 30.84
N LYS A 52 27.30 12.91 29.86
CA LYS A 52 28.31 11.88 29.64
C LYS A 52 29.18 12.26 28.42
N SER A 53 30.38 11.71 28.35
CA SER A 53 31.30 11.86 27.21
C SER A 53 30.64 11.35 25.92
N PRO A 54 30.87 11.98 24.76
CA PRO A 54 30.48 11.44 23.45
C PRO A 54 31.03 10.01 23.29
N PRO A 55 30.38 9.13 22.52
CA PRO A 55 30.76 7.73 22.37
C PRO A 55 31.99 7.59 21.45
N LEU A 56 33.11 8.17 21.88
CA LEU A 56 34.39 8.20 21.20
C LEU A 56 35.41 7.51 22.10
N LEU A 57 36.03 6.46 21.58
CA LEU A 57 36.99 5.61 22.32
C LEU A 57 38.25 6.35 22.79
N THR A 58 38.46 7.59 22.32
CA THR A 58 39.59 8.45 22.65
C THR A 58 39.39 9.29 23.91
N LEU A 59 38.17 9.35 24.47
CA LEU A 59 37.83 10.14 25.64
C LEU A 59 37.65 9.24 26.88
N PRO A 60 37.99 9.68 28.10
CA PRO A 60 37.65 8.93 29.30
C PRO A 60 36.12 8.92 29.53
N GLY A 61 35.59 7.78 29.99
CA GLY A 61 34.16 7.59 30.29
C GLY A 61 33.67 8.40 31.49
N PRO A 62 32.34 8.39 31.80
CA PRO A 62 31.26 7.59 31.22
C PRO A 62 30.75 8.10 29.86
N TYR A 63 30.26 7.22 28.98
CA TYR A 63 29.78 7.57 27.63
C TYR A 63 28.25 7.64 27.53
N VAL A 64 27.75 8.47 26.63
CA VAL A 64 26.34 8.45 26.18
C VAL A 64 26.04 7.22 25.33
N ASP A 65 24.80 6.74 25.36
CA ASP A 65 24.35 5.61 24.51
C ASP A 65 24.36 6.02 23.01
N PRO A 66 25.10 5.32 22.14
CA PRO A 66 25.11 5.60 20.71
C PRO A 66 23.83 5.14 19.98
N LEU A 67 23.03 4.23 20.54
CA LEU A 67 21.85 3.68 19.85
C LEU A 67 20.81 4.76 19.52
N PRO A 68 20.36 5.61 20.48
CA PRO A 68 19.38 6.66 20.19
C PRO A 68 19.90 7.69 19.18
N GLN A 69 21.21 7.93 19.14
CA GLN A 69 21.82 8.86 18.18
C GLN A 69 21.74 8.34 16.74
N ALA A 70 22.04 7.05 16.55
CA ALA A 70 21.91 6.41 15.24
C ALA A 70 20.45 6.37 14.75
N LEU A 71 19.51 6.11 15.67
CA LEU A 71 18.07 6.14 15.36
C LEU A 71 17.61 7.53 14.92
N ILE A 72 18.03 8.59 15.62
CA ILE A 72 17.68 9.97 15.26
C ILE A 72 18.28 10.35 13.89
N LEU A 73 19.53 9.98 13.59
CA LEU A 73 20.13 10.24 12.29
C LEU A 73 19.33 9.58 11.15
N THR A 74 18.91 8.33 11.35
CA THR A 74 18.07 7.60 10.39
C THR A 74 16.71 8.29 10.22
N ALA A 75 16.07 8.68 11.32
CA ALA A 75 14.80 9.37 11.30
C ALA A 75 14.89 10.73 10.58
N ILE A 76 15.99 11.48 10.74
CA ILE A 76 16.22 12.75 10.03
C ILE A 76 16.29 12.54 8.52
N VAL A 77 17.03 11.53 8.04
CA VAL A 77 17.17 11.27 6.61
C VAL A 77 15.84 10.82 6.00
N ILE A 78 15.10 9.93 6.67
CA ILE A 78 13.77 9.50 6.23
C ILE A 78 12.81 10.69 6.24
N GLY A 79 12.82 11.50 7.30
CA GLY A 79 12.00 12.71 7.40
C GLY A 79 12.29 13.70 6.28
N PHE A 80 13.56 13.93 5.95
CA PHE A 80 13.96 14.79 4.83
C PHE A 80 13.47 14.23 3.49
N ALA A 81 13.71 12.94 3.21
CA ALA A 81 13.32 12.30 1.96
C ALA A 81 11.79 12.30 1.77
N THR A 82 11.04 11.95 2.80
CA THR A 82 9.57 11.95 2.79
C THR A 82 9.01 13.37 2.65
N THR A 83 9.58 14.35 3.35
CA THR A 83 9.14 15.76 3.21
C THR A 83 9.42 16.27 1.80
N ALA A 84 10.60 16.01 1.24
CA ALA A 84 10.93 16.40 -0.13
C ALA A 84 9.99 15.75 -1.16
N LEU A 85 9.68 14.46 -0.97
CA LEU A 85 8.71 13.74 -1.80
C LEU A 85 7.32 14.37 -1.70
N LEU A 86 6.81 14.56 -0.49
CA LEU A 86 5.49 15.15 -0.25
C LEU A 86 5.39 16.56 -0.82
N LEU A 87 6.45 17.36 -0.69
CA LEU A 87 6.49 18.71 -1.23
C LEU A 87 6.51 18.70 -2.77
N THR A 88 7.24 17.76 -3.37
CA THR A 88 7.27 17.58 -4.82
C THR A 88 5.90 17.15 -5.36
N VAL A 89 5.23 16.21 -4.68
CA VAL A 89 3.86 15.79 -5.01
C VAL A 89 2.88 16.94 -4.83
N ALA A 90 2.98 17.71 -3.73
CA ALA A 90 2.13 18.87 -3.49
C ALA A 90 2.29 19.94 -4.58
N LEU A 91 3.53 20.24 -4.98
CA LEU A 91 3.80 21.17 -6.08
C LEU A 91 3.22 20.66 -7.40
N ARG A 92 3.34 19.35 -7.68
CA ARG A 92 2.78 18.78 -8.90
C ARG A 92 1.25 18.77 -8.88
N ALA A 93 0.64 18.44 -7.76
CA ALA A 93 -0.81 18.49 -7.57
C ALA A 93 -1.33 19.92 -7.76
N TYR A 94 -0.66 20.92 -7.19
CA TYR A 94 -1.00 22.33 -7.38
C TYR A 94 -0.93 22.76 -8.85
N GLN A 95 0.08 22.31 -9.60
CA GLN A 95 0.18 22.61 -11.04
C GLN A 95 -0.96 21.99 -11.87
N VAL A 96 -1.49 20.85 -11.44
CA VAL A 96 -2.56 20.13 -12.16
C VAL A 96 -3.94 20.62 -11.76
N ALA A 97 -4.20 20.79 -10.47
CA ALA A 97 -5.51 21.19 -9.95
C ALA A 97 -5.69 22.70 -9.84
N GLY A 98 -4.61 23.48 -9.73
CA GLY A 98 -4.64 24.94 -9.58
C GLY A 98 -4.97 25.44 -8.16
N HIS A 99 -5.12 24.54 -7.18
CA HIS A 99 -5.34 24.87 -5.76
C HIS A 99 -4.58 23.89 -4.85
N ASP A 100 -4.38 24.27 -3.59
CA ASP A 100 -3.73 23.46 -2.55
C ASP A 100 -4.70 23.03 -1.44
N ASP A 101 -6.00 23.08 -1.74
CA ASP A 101 -7.09 22.72 -0.83
C ASP A 101 -7.28 21.20 -0.71
N VAL A 102 -7.07 20.68 0.50
CA VAL A 102 -7.16 19.25 0.84
C VAL A 102 -8.57 18.69 0.68
N GLU A 103 -9.60 19.47 1.01
CA GLU A 103 -11.00 19.00 0.95
C GLU A 103 -11.44 18.81 -0.50
N ALA A 104 -11.07 19.76 -1.36
CA ALA A 104 -11.36 19.69 -2.79
C ALA A 104 -10.68 18.48 -3.46
N PHE A 105 -9.49 18.08 -3.01
CA PHE A 105 -8.86 16.83 -3.48
C PHE A 105 -9.68 15.60 -3.07
N GLY A 106 -10.19 15.54 -1.83
CA GLY A 106 -11.04 14.45 -1.35
C GLY A 106 -12.33 14.29 -2.15
N ASP A 107 -13.02 15.39 -2.45
CA ASP A 107 -14.26 15.39 -3.23
C ASP A 107 -14.05 14.86 -4.66
N SER A 108 -12.93 15.23 -5.29
CA SER A 108 -12.61 14.76 -6.65
C SER A 108 -12.39 13.23 -6.72
N LEU A 109 -11.75 12.66 -5.69
CA LEU A 109 -11.52 11.22 -5.56
C LEU A 109 -12.81 10.44 -5.28
N ALA A 110 -13.69 10.98 -4.43
CA ALA A 110 -14.98 10.36 -4.13
C ALA A 110 -15.86 10.28 -5.40
N ARG A 111 -15.88 11.34 -6.21
CA ARG A 111 -16.65 11.38 -7.46
C ARG A 111 -16.16 10.38 -8.51
N GLU A 112 -14.85 10.16 -8.60
CA GLU A 112 -14.26 9.16 -9.50
C GLU A 112 -14.60 7.72 -9.06
N THR A 113 -14.70 7.49 -7.75
CA THR A 113 -15.10 6.19 -7.19
C THR A 113 -16.57 5.87 -7.50
N ASP A 114 -17.48 6.83 -7.29
CA ASP A 114 -18.91 6.67 -7.61
C ASP A 114 -19.13 6.48 -9.13
N ALA A 115 -18.38 7.18 -9.98
CA ALA A 115 -18.45 7.03 -11.43
C ALA A 115 -17.96 5.66 -11.93
N GLY A 116 -17.11 4.96 -11.16
CA GLY A 116 -16.66 3.60 -11.44
C GLY A 116 -17.74 2.54 -11.21
N ASP A 117 -18.68 2.80 -10.29
CA ASP A 117 -19.85 1.94 -10.05
C ASP A 117 -21.02 2.27 -10.99
N GLU A 118 -21.03 3.48 -11.58
CA GLU A 118 -21.94 3.88 -12.66
C GLU A 118 -21.37 3.56 -14.06
N VAL A 119 -20.72 2.40 -14.25
CA VAL A 119 -20.74 1.78 -15.59
C VAL A 119 -22.19 1.48 -15.88
N GLN A 120 -22.83 2.43 -16.55
CA GLN A 120 -24.17 2.37 -17.11
C GLN A 120 -24.38 0.94 -17.61
N ALA A 121 -25.25 0.19 -16.93
CA ALA A 121 -25.89 -0.95 -17.55
C ALA A 121 -26.70 -0.34 -18.69
N ASP A 122 -26.06 -0.23 -19.86
CA ASP A 122 -26.69 0.15 -21.10
C ASP A 122 -27.93 -0.75 -21.27
N PRO A 123 -29.16 -0.21 -21.15
CA PRO A 123 -30.35 -1.02 -21.34
C PRO A 123 -30.42 -1.58 -22.76
N GLU A 124 -29.59 -1.08 -23.67
CA GLU A 124 -29.59 -1.43 -25.09
C GLU A 124 -28.56 -2.49 -25.48
N HIS A 125 -27.81 -3.09 -24.55
CA HIS A 125 -27.15 -4.38 -24.80
C HIS A 125 -28.17 -5.53 -24.71
N GLN A 126 -29.08 -5.52 -25.69
CA GLN A 126 -29.76 -6.71 -26.17
C GLN A 126 -28.65 -7.73 -26.50
N SER A 127 -28.73 -8.91 -25.89
CA SER A 127 -27.77 -10.01 -26.03
C SER A 127 -27.14 -10.02 -27.42
N PRO A 128 -25.80 -10.08 -27.54
CA PRO A 128 -25.16 -10.22 -28.85
C PRO A 128 -25.87 -11.35 -29.58
N ASP A 129 -26.44 -11.05 -30.75
CA ASP A 129 -27.11 -12.03 -31.60
C ASP A 129 -26.18 -13.25 -31.65
N LEU A 130 -26.59 -14.35 -31.02
CA LEU A 130 -25.85 -15.60 -31.06
C LEU A 130 -25.76 -15.94 -32.54
N PRO A 131 -24.57 -15.93 -33.14
CA PRO A 131 -24.53 -16.06 -34.57
C PRO A 131 -24.91 -17.48 -34.97
N ASP A 132 -25.30 -17.60 -36.22
CA ASP A 132 -26.35 -18.48 -36.73
C ASP A 132 -26.05 -19.99 -36.59
N TRP A 133 -24.88 -20.34 -36.04
CA TRP A 133 -24.41 -21.70 -35.79
C TRP A 133 -25.06 -22.37 -34.57
N GLU A 134 -25.69 -21.63 -33.67
CA GLU A 134 -26.37 -22.20 -32.49
C GLU A 134 -27.74 -22.82 -32.83
N GLY A 135 -28.25 -22.56 -34.05
CA GLY A 135 -29.53 -23.07 -34.55
C GLY A 135 -29.43 -24.23 -35.53
N ASP A 136 -28.22 -24.61 -35.96
CA ASP A 136 -28.02 -25.67 -36.95
C ASP A 136 -27.74 -27.03 -36.26
N PRO A 137 -28.68 -27.99 -36.26
CA PRO A 137 -28.43 -29.32 -35.71
C PRO A 137 -27.33 -30.09 -36.45
N ALA A 138 -26.85 -29.62 -37.61
CA ALA A 138 -25.72 -30.18 -38.33
C ALA A 138 -24.34 -29.75 -37.78
N HIS A 139 -24.27 -28.72 -36.93
CA HIS A 139 -23.04 -28.27 -36.27
C HIS A 139 -22.98 -28.70 -34.79
N ARG A 140 -23.22 -29.98 -34.50
CA ARG A 140 -22.63 -30.55 -33.29
C ARG A 140 -21.12 -30.64 -33.53
N PRO A 141 -20.27 -30.00 -32.72
CA PRO A 141 -18.86 -30.33 -32.74
C PRO A 141 -18.77 -31.81 -32.39
N GLU A 142 -18.35 -32.64 -33.34
CA GLU A 142 -17.90 -33.99 -33.02
C GLU A 142 -16.90 -33.82 -31.88
N HIS A 143 -17.20 -34.42 -30.75
CA HIS A 143 -16.44 -34.26 -29.53
C HIS A 143 -15.05 -34.83 -29.81
N HIS A 144 -14.14 -33.97 -30.28
CA HIS A 144 -12.81 -34.37 -30.65
C HIS A 144 -12.12 -34.71 -29.33
N ALA A 145 -11.96 -36.01 -29.07
CA ALA A 145 -11.25 -36.48 -27.92
C ALA A 145 -9.88 -35.77 -27.88
N PRO A 146 -9.44 -35.29 -26.70
CA PRO A 146 -8.18 -34.59 -26.60
C PRO A 146 -7.06 -35.45 -27.19
N PRO A 147 -6.08 -34.85 -27.89
CA PRO A 147 -4.98 -35.60 -28.48
C PRO A 147 -4.24 -36.33 -27.36
N HIS A 148 -4.15 -37.65 -27.48
CA HIS A 148 -3.39 -38.50 -26.56
C HIS A 148 -1.95 -37.97 -26.48
N LEU A 149 -1.55 -37.51 -25.30
CA LEU A 149 -0.21 -37.01 -25.09
C LEU A 149 0.73 -38.22 -25.14
N PRO A 150 1.90 -38.12 -25.80
CA PRO A 150 2.88 -39.18 -25.76
C PRO A 150 3.38 -39.36 -24.31
N GLY A 151 2.82 -40.34 -23.61
CA GLY A 151 3.03 -40.57 -22.18
C GLY A 151 1.74 -40.92 -21.41
N ASP A 152 0.57 -40.72 -22.01
CA ASP A 152 -0.68 -41.22 -21.45
C ASP A 152 -0.66 -42.75 -21.51
N LEU A 153 -0.60 -43.40 -20.35
CA LEU A 153 -0.84 -44.82 -20.24
C LEU A 153 -2.28 -45.07 -20.71
N ASP A 154 -2.45 -45.96 -21.68
CA ASP A 154 -3.78 -46.37 -22.12
C ASP A 154 -4.63 -46.73 -20.89
N PRO A 155 -5.86 -46.21 -20.79
CA PRO A 155 -6.75 -46.57 -19.70
C PRO A 155 -6.89 -48.09 -19.68
N ILE A 156 -6.62 -48.71 -18.52
CA ILE A 156 -6.79 -50.15 -18.36
C ILE A 156 -8.24 -50.46 -18.73
N PRO A 157 -8.49 -51.35 -19.70
CA PRO A 157 -9.84 -51.66 -20.13
C PRO A 157 -10.63 -52.11 -18.91
N GLU A 158 -11.74 -51.41 -18.62
CA GLU A 158 -12.65 -51.87 -17.58
C GLU A 158 -13.11 -53.29 -17.95
N PRO A 159 -13.07 -54.24 -17.00
CA PRO A 159 -13.52 -55.59 -17.26
C PRO A 159 -15.01 -55.55 -17.58
N THR A 160 -15.33 -55.71 -18.86
CA THR A 160 -16.70 -55.75 -19.35
C THR A 160 -17.40 -56.98 -18.78
N ALA A 161 -18.67 -56.83 -18.44
CA ALA A 161 -19.49 -57.90 -17.84
C ALA A 161 -19.65 -59.14 -18.74
N ASP A 162 -19.13 -59.10 -19.97
CA ASP A 162 -19.20 -60.17 -20.95
C ASP A 162 -17.86 -60.92 -21.13
N ASP A 163 -16.94 -60.81 -20.16
CA ASP A 163 -15.72 -61.60 -20.13
C ASP A 163 -16.04 -63.11 -20.08
N PRO A 164 -15.73 -63.88 -21.15
CA PRO A 164 -15.99 -65.32 -21.19
C PRO A 164 -15.16 -66.10 -20.14
N ALA A 165 -14.10 -65.51 -19.57
CA ALA A 165 -13.32 -66.12 -18.50
C ALA A 165 -14.06 -66.24 -17.16
N ARG A 166 -15.14 -65.45 -16.94
CA ARG A 166 -16.04 -65.62 -15.78
C ARG A 166 -17.15 -66.65 -15.98
N ARG A 167 -17.34 -67.16 -17.20
CA ARG A 167 -18.38 -68.16 -17.52
C ARG A 167 -17.80 -69.58 -17.64
N GLN A 168 -16.96 -69.99 -16.70
CA GLN A 168 -16.69 -71.41 -16.49
C GLN A 168 -17.28 -71.83 -15.12
N PRO A 169 -18.04 -72.95 -15.07
CA PRO A 169 -18.68 -73.43 -13.85
C PRO A 169 -17.67 -73.96 -12.83
#